data_AF-F1YE72-F1
#
_entry.id   AF-F1YE72-F1
#
_cell.length_a   1.000
_cell.length_b   1.000
_cell.length_c   1.000
_cell.angle_alpha   90.00
_cell.angle_beta   90.00
_cell.angle_gamma   90.00
#
_symmetry.space_group_name_H-M   'P 1'
#
loop_
_entity.id
_entity.type
_entity.pdbx_description
1 polymer ?
#
loop_
_entity_poly.entity_id
_entity_poly.type
_entity_poly.pdbx_seq_one_letter_code
_entity_poly.pdbx_strand_id
1 'polypeptide(L)'
;MEVKIKPEYQKFLDQAAEWEAEAELIEGFAKDNYENAARRYGGGSFAFVNAIAEADRYTEEAKILRQGAADHRAGIAKWIKEDQENGE
;
A
#
# COMPACT_ATOMS: atom_id res chain seq x y z
N MET A 1 0.33 -6.65 -30.95
CA MET A 1 0.13 -7.93 -30.26
C MET A 1 -0.49 -7.62 -28.92
N GLU A 2 -1.66 -8.18 -28.64
CA GLU A 2 -2.29 -8.07 -27.33
C GLU A 2 -1.59 -9.09 -26.41
N VAL A 3 -0.85 -8.62 -25.42
CA VAL A 3 -0.20 -9.53 -24.45
C VAL A 3 -1.32 -10.11 -23.59
N LYS A 4 -1.71 -11.36 -23.88
CA LYS A 4 -2.66 -12.09 -23.05
C LYS A 4 -1.97 -12.46 -21.74
N ILE A 5 -2.18 -11.63 -20.71
CA ILE A 5 -1.77 -11.94 -19.35
C ILE A 5 -2.55 -13.16 -18.89
N LYS A 6 -1.84 -14.18 -18.38
CA LYS A 6 -2.49 -15.38 -17.87
C LYS A 6 -3.38 -15.04 -16.66
N PRO A 7 -4.54 -15.70 -16.48
CA PRO A 7 -5.47 -15.38 -15.37
C PRO A 7 -4.82 -15.40 -13.99
N GLU A 8 -3.83 -16.28 -13.77
CA GLU A 8 -3.06 -16.35 -12.54
C GLU A 8 -2.26 -15.07 -12.25
N TYR A 9 -1.67 -14.44 -13.28
CA TYR A 9 -0.94 -13.18 -13.13
C TYR A 9 -1.87 -12.02 -12.86
N GLN A 10 -3.05 -12.02 -13.49
CA GLN A 10 -4.07 -11.00 -13.22
C GLN A 10 -4.48 -11.01 -11.76
N LYS A 11 -4.72 -12.19 -11.16
CA LYS A 11 -5.07 -12.31 -9.75
C LYS A 11 -4.03 -11.67 -8.82
N PHE A 12 -2.74 -11.83 -9.11
CA PHE A 12 -1.68 -11.21 -8.30
C PHE A 12 -1.57 -9.69 -8.53
N LEU A 13 -1.87 -9.21 -9.74
CA LEU A 13 -1.94 -7.77 -10.03
C LEU A 13 -3.14 -7.12 -9.31
N ASP A 14 -4.28 -7.80 -9.29
CA ASP A 14 -5.47 -7.35 -8.56
C ASP A 14 -5.19 -7.27 -7.06
N GLN A 15 -4.53 -8.29 -6.48
CA GLN A 15 -4.12 -8.27 -5.08
C GLN A 15 -3.15 -7.12 -4.75
N ALA A 16 -2.20 -6.82 -5.65
CA ALA A 16 -1.31 -5.68 -5.47
C ALA A 16 -2.08 -4.35 -5.49
N ALA A 17 -3.09 -4.22 -6.36
CA ALA A 17 -3.96 -3.04 -6.42
C ALA A 17 -4.82 -2.88 -5.16
N GLU A 18 -5.33 -3.99 -4.60
CA GLU A 18 -6.06 -3.99 -3.32
C GLU A 18 -5.18 -3.44 -2.18
N TRP A 19 -3.93 -3.89 -2.07
CA TRP A 19 -3.01 -3.38 -1.05
C TRP A 19 -2.63 -1.92 -1.26
N GLU A 20 -2.54 -1.43 -2.49
CA GLU A 20 -2.33 -0.01 -2.76
C GLU A 20 -3.52 0.84 -2.33
N ALA A 21 -4.74 0.37 -2.59
CA ALA A 21 -5.95 1.05 -2.15
C ALA A 21 -6.07 1.08 -0.63
N GLU A 22 -5.70 -0.02 0.05
CA GLU A 22 -5.66 -0.09 1.50
C GLU A 22 -4.58 0.86 2.08
N ALA A 23 -3.39 0.90 1.48
CA ALA A 23 -2.34 1.83 1.89
C ALA A 23 -2.77 3.30 1.75
N GLU A 24 -3.45 3.65 0.65
CA GLU A 24 -3.96 5.01 0.43
C GLU A 24 -5.00 5.41 1.49
N LEU A 25 -5.90 4.50 1.85
CA LEU A 25 -6.89 4.73 2.90
C LEU A 25 -6.23 4.96 4.27
N ILE A 26 -5.24 4.14 4.62
CA ILE A 26 -4.49 4.26 5.87
C ILE A 26 -3.67 5.57 5.93
N GLU A 27 -3.03 5.96 4.84
CA GLU A 27 -2.33 7.25 4.71
C GLU A 27 -3.29 8.42 4.92
N GLY A 28 -4.52 8.32 4.42
CA GLY A 28 -5.59 9.28 4.69
C GLY A 28 -5.85 9.44 6.19
N PHE A 29 -5.98 8.34 6.92
CA PHE A 29 -6.17 8.38 8.39
C PHE A 29 -4.95 8.96 9.13
N ALA A 30 -3.73 8.59 8.72
CA ALA A 30 -2.51 9.14 9.29
C ALA A 30 -2.47 10.67 9.13
N LYS A 31 -2.71 11.15 7.90
CA LYS A 31 -2.76 12.58 7.58
C LYS A 31 -3.82 13.31 8.40
N ASP A 32 -5.03 12.77 8.47
CA ASP A 32 -6.13 13.35 9.24
C ASP A 32 -5.77 13.51 10.72
N ASN A 33 -5.06 12.52 11.29
CA ASN A 33 -4.59 12.58 12.66
C ASN A 33 -3.51 13.66 12.84
N TYR A 34 -2.49 13.73 11.97
CA TYR A 34 -1.48 14.79 12.07
C TYR A 34 -2.10 16.20 11.95
N GLU A 35 -3.00 16.40 11.00
CA GLU A 35 -3.58 17.73 10.70
C GLU A 35 -4.59 18.19 11.77
N ASN A 36 -5.34 17.27 12.37
CA ASN A 36 -6.46 17.62 13.25
C ASN A 36 -6.24 17.32 14.73
N ALA A 37 -5.24 16.51 15.12
CA ALA A 37 -5.06 16.10 16.51
C ALA A 37 -4.93 17.28 17.48
N ALA A 38 -4.15 18.30 17.13
CA ALA A 38 -3.97 19.48 17.99
C ALA A 38 -5.28 20.25 18.20
N ARG A 39 -6.11 20.34 17.16
CA ARG A 39 -7.44 20.98 17.22
C ARG A 39 -8.44 20.14 18.04
N ARG A 40 -8.41 18.81 17.89
CA ARG A 40 -9.33 17.88 18.54
C ARG A 40 -9.05 17.70 20.03
N TYR A 41 -7.78 17.64 20.43
CA TYR A 41 -7.39 17.22 21.77
C TYR A 41 -6.63 18.28 22.57
N GLY A 42 -6.32 19.43 21.97
CA GLY A 42 -5.41 20.42 22.53
C GLY A 42 -3.95 19.97 22.41
N GLY A 43 -3.09 20.87 21.96
CA GLY A 43 -1.65 20.59 21.82
C GLY A 43 -1.03 20.19 23.17
N GLY A 44 -0.29 19.08 23.18
CA GLY A 44 0.42 18.59 24.37
C GLY A 44 -0.42 17.76 25.34
N SER A 45 -1.70 17.48 25.04
CA SER A 45 -2.46 16.50 25.82
C SER A 45 -2.00 15.07 25.55
N PHE A 46 -2.27 14.15 26.49
CA PHE A 46 -2.00 12.73 26.27
C PHE A 46 -2.75 12.17 25.05
N ALA A 47 -4.00 12.62 24.83
CA ALA A 47 -4.77 12.25 23.65
C ALA A 47 -4.15 12.78 22.34
N PHE A 48 -3.55 13.97 22.35
CA PHE A 48 -2.76 14.48 21.23
C PHE A 48 -1.57 13.57 20.92
N VAL A 49 -0.75 13.23 21.93
CA VAL A 49 0.42 12.37 21.74
C VAL A 49 0.03 11.00 21.18
N ASN A 50 -1.05 10.39 21.70
CA ASN A 50 -1.55 9.10 21.19
C ASN A 50 -2.02 9.21 19.74
N ALA A 51 -2.70 10.30 19.36
CA ALA A 51 -3.12 10.50 17.98
C ALA A 51 -1.94 10.62 17.00
N ILE A 52 -0.83 11.24 17.43
CA ILE A 52 0.40 11.31 16.65
C ILE A 52 1.06 9.93 16.53
N ALA A 53 1.20 9.20 17.65
CA ALA A 53 1.77 7.85 17.64
C ALA A 53 0.96 6.89 16.75
N GLU A 54 -0.36 7.03 16.74
CA GLU A 54 -1.24 6.24 15.88
C GLU A 54 -1.06 6.63 14.39
N ALA A 55 -0.86 7.91 14.09
CA ALA A 55 -0.53 8.36 12.73
C ALA A 55 0.82 7.81 12.25
N ASP A 56 1.83 7.75 13.12
CA ASP A 56 3.12 7.14 12.83
C ASP A 56 2.95 5.64 12.52
N ARG A 57 2.14 4.92 13.31
CA ARG A 57 1.83 3.50 13.09
C ARG A 57 1.18 3.27 11.73
N TYR A 58 0.15 4.05 11.40
CA TYR A 58 -0.52 3.98 10.10
C TYR A 58 0.44 4.25 8.94
N THR A 59 1.36 5.20 9.10
CA THR A 59 2.36 5.50 8.07
C THR A 59 3.26 4.29 7.79
N GLU A 60 3.73 3.59 8.84
CA GLU A 60 4.52 2.38 8.65
C GLU A 60 3.71 1.21 8.07
N GLU A 61 2.43 1.07 8.44
CA GLU A 61 1.54 0.04 7.87
C GLU A 61 1.31 0.25 6.37
N ALA A 62 1.00 1.49 5.96
CA ALA A 62 0.83 1.82 4.56
C ALA A 62 2.11 1.57 3.75
N LYS A 63 3.28 1.88 4.32
CA LYS A 63 4.57 1.61 3.69
C LYS A 63 4.82 0.11 3.48
N ILE A 64 4.47 -0.73 4.46
CA ILE A 64 4.57 -2.19 4.33
C ILE A 64 3.67 -2.69 3.19
N LEU A 65 2.42 -2.21 3.13
CA LEU A 65 1.48 -2.57 2.06
C LEU A 65 1.99 -2.15 0.67
N ARG A 66 2.51 -0.91 0.55
CA ARG A 66 3.10 -0.42 -0.70
C ARG A 66 4.32 -1.24 -1.13
N GLN A 67 5.17 -1.64 -0.18
CA GLN A 67 6.30 -2.51 -0.48
C GLN A 67 5.82 -3.88 -0.97
N GLY A 68 4.85 -4.49 -0.28
CA GLY A 68 4.25 -5.76 -0.70
C GLY A 68 3.66 -5.69 -2.12
N ALA A 69 2.95 -4.60 -2.45
CA ALA A 69 2.40 -4.39 -3.79
C ALA A 69 3.49 -4.22 -4.85
N ALA A 70 4.56 -3.50 -4.54
CA ALA A 70 5.72 -3.36 -5.42
C ALA A 70 6.41 -4.71 -5.68
N ASP A 71 6.64 -5.49 -4.62
CA ASP A 71 7.28 -6.80 -4.71
C ASP A 71 6.44 -7.79 -5.54
N HIS A 72 5.11 -7.79 -5.35
CA HIS A 72 4.20 -8.61 -6.16
C HIS A 72 4.26 -8.24 -7.65
N ARG A 73 4.19 -6.94 -7.98
CA ARG A 73 4.28 -6.49 -9.37
C ARG A 73 5.63 -6.85 -9.99
N ALA A 74 6.73 -6.67 -9.25
CA ALA A 74 8.06 -7.03 -9.73
C ALA A 74 8.18 -8.55 -9.98
N GLY A 75 7.64 -9.38 -9.09
CA GLY A 75 7.59 -10.83 -9.25
C GLY A 75 6.80 -11.26 -10.49
N ILE A 76 5.60 -10.70 -10.68
CA ILE A 76 4.76 -11.00 -11.85
C ILE A 76 5.42 -10.53 -13.14
N ALA A 77 6.02 -9.33 -13.16
CA ALA A 77 6.72 -8.82 -14.33
C ALA A 77 7.88 -9.74 -14.74
N LYS A 78 8.59 -10.31 -13.76
CA LYS A 78 9.62 -11.31 -14.00
C LYS A 78 9.05 -12.59 -14.60
N TRP A 79 7.96 -13.14 -14.06
CA TRP A 79 7.34 -14.35 -14.58
C TRP A 79 6.78 -14.16 -16.00
N ILE A 80 6.13 -13.03 -16.28
CA ILE A 80 5.65 -12.70 -17.63
C ILE A 80 6.82 -12.70 -18.62
N LYS A 81 7.95 -12.12 -18.23
CA LYS A 81 9.16 -12.10 -19.07
C LYS A 81 9.71 -13.51 -19.30
N GLU A 82 9.86 -14.31 -18.25
CA GLU A 82 10.34 -15.70 -18.36
C GLU A 82 9.41 -16.55 -19.23
N ASP A 83 8.10 -16.37 -19.14
CA ASP A 83 7.12 -17.06 -19.98
C ASP A 83 7.21 -16.65 -21.45
N GLN A 84 7.48 -15.36 -21.72
CA GLN A 84 7.70 -14.87 -23.09
C GLN A 84 8.99 -15.42 -23.69
N GLU A 85 10.03 -15.61 -22.88
CA GLU A 85 11.34 -16.13 -23.32
C GLU A 85 11.36 -17.66 -23.48
N ASN A 86 10.56 -18.41 -22.69
CA ASN A 86 10.49 -19.88 -22.74
C ASN A 86 9.32 -20.43 -23.59
N GLY A 87 8.45 -19.55 -24.10
CA GLY A 87 7.29 -19.89 -24.93
C GLY A 87 7.54 -19.86 -26.45
N GLU A 88 8.79 -19.59 -26.87
CA GLU A 88 9.31 -19.80 -28.24
C GLU A 88 10.00 -21.17 -28.38
#